data_AF-A0A3N1SMZ4-F1
#
_entry.id   AF-A0A3N1SMZ4-F1
#
_cell.length_a   1.000
_cell.length_b   1.000
_cell.length_c   1.000
_cell.angle_alpha   90.00
_cell.angle_beta   90.00
_cell.angle_gamma   90.00
#
_symmetry.space_group_name_H-M   'P 1'
#
loop_
_entity.id
_entity.type
_entity.pdbx_description
1 polymer ?
#
loop_
_entity_poly.entity_id
_entity_poly.type
_entity_poly.pdbx_seq_one_letter_code
_entity_poly.pdbx_strand_id
1 'polypeptide(L)'
;MDSQQIIAPSRAPSDGLSDAQSHAPSRAARPRGRSGGVLHVNVRHTSHFTVVGNHLAQHQELSLVAIGLAVHIQSLHDGAKIGIKFLVERFPESEYRIAAALRELEAKGYLRRTRERLSTGRMITRTTSYNQPCAQSAGPPVPLPNRTGRTDRAPAPPPVTAPAPVEAPAPTPTPVPAPTRAPVLAQRPPRPQTPPGPAPHGAASALLLGLRREAAVLVLSESDIRSLTPAVTTWLERGASPASVTRVLTTDLPAPLKYPAKLLAHRLSTQLPAPVPAARVCPPPVPLQNCDDCDRAFRAPEPGSCGECRSELSATA
;
A
#
# COMPACT_ATOMS: atom_id res chain seq x y z
N MET A 1 -21.40 0.34 -11.26
CA MET A 1 -21.92 1.06 -10.09
C MET A 1 -20.73 1.37 -9.18
N ASP A 2 -19.73 2.06 -9.69
CA ASP A 2 -19.69 3.53 -9.86
C ASP A 2 -19.64 4.24 -8.52
N SER A 3 -18.46 4.64 -8.07
CA SER A 3 -18.00 6.00 -8.31
C SER A 3 -16.63 6.24 -7.66
N GLN A 4 -15.71 6.70 -8.50
CA GLN A 4 -14.42 7.29 -8.18
C GLN A 4 -14.59 8.63 -7.45
N GLN A 5 -13.60 9.03 -6.65
CA GLN A 5 -12.83 10.29 -6.78
C GLN A 5 -11.94 10.47 -5.54
N ILE A 6 -10.60 10.34 -5.64
CA ILE A 6 -9.61 11.36 -6.07
C ILE A 6 -9.57 12.55 -5.11
N ILE A 7 -8.40 12.79 -4.49
CA ILE A 7 -7.64 14.06 -4.48
C ILE A 7 -6.44 13.89 -3.52
N ALA A 8 -5.22 13.87 -4.08
CA ALA A 8 -4.06 14.56 -3.53
C ALA A 8 -3.75 15.73 -4.50
N PRO A 9 -2.96 16.78 -4.16
CA PRO A 9 -1.50 16.60 -4.17
C PRO A 9 -0.61 17.60 -3.36
N SER A 10 0.70 17.27 -3.32
CA SER A 10 1.94 18.12 -3.42
C SER A 10 2.31 19.11 -2.30
N ARG A 11 3.51 19.05 -1.69
CA ARG A 11 4.94 19.26 -2.10
C ARG A 11 5.44 20.70 -1.86
N ALA A 12 6.63 20.76 -1.27
CA ALA A 12 7.43 21.95 -0.91
C ALA A 12 8.09 22.64 -2.14
N PRO A 13 8.61 23.88 -2.00
CA PRO A 13 9.18 24.65 -3.11
C PRO A 13 10.72 24.56 -3.18
N SER A 14 11.28 24.79 -4.38
CA SER A 14 12.66 25.24 -4.60
C SER A 14 12.73 26.05 -5.91
N ASP A 15 13.52 27.11 -5.85
CA ASP A 15 13.67 28.24 -6.78
C ASP A 15 14.23 27.91 -8.16
N GLY A 16 13.95 28.78 -9.14
CA GLY A 16 14.63 28.83 -10.44
C GLY A 16 13.96 29.80 -11.42
N LEU A 17 14.67 30.89 -11.74
CA LEU A 17 14.26 32.01 -12.59
C LEU A 17 14.02 31.64 -14.08
N SER A 18 13.05 32.28 -14.74
CA SER A 18 13.24 33.15 -15.94
C SER A 18 11.93 33.42 -16.73
N ASP A 19 11.77 34.69 -17.08
CA ASP A 19 11.07 35.35 -18.21
C ASP A 19 9.55 35.18 -18.51
N ALA A 20 8.86 36.33 -18.36
CA ALA A 20 8.12 37.10 -19.39
C ALA A 20 7.09 36.34 -20.29
N GLN A 21 5.84 36.75 -20.54
CA GLN A 21 5.20 38.07 -20.65
C GLN A 21 3.67 37.97 -20.43
N SER A 22 3.10 39.13 -20.11
CA SER A 22 1.72 39.53 -19.81
C SER A 22 0.63 39.19 -20.83
N HIS A 23 -0.63 39.03 -20.38
CA HIS A 23 -1.81 39.65 -20.99
C HIS A 23 -3.01 39.77 -20.00
N ALA A 24 -3.34 41.03 -19.69
CA ALA A 24 -4.65 41.67 -19.46
C ALA A 24 -5.62 41.25 -18.32
N PRO A 25 -6.44 42.19 -17.80
CA PRO A 25 -6.92 42.19 -16.42
C PRO A 25 -8.41 41.86 -16.26
N SER A 26 -8.84 41.78 -14.98
CA SER A 26 -10.22 41.93 -14.48
C SER A 26 -10.95 40.65 -14.11
N ARG A 27 -10.66 40.18 -12.89
CA ARG A 27 -11.68 40.18 -11.82
C ARG A 27 -10.92 40.36 -10.51
N ALA A 28 -11.15 41.48 -9.83
CA ALA A 28 -10.68 41.68 -8.47
C ALA A 28 -11.24 40.55 -7.60
N ALA A 29 -10.42 39.53 -7.36
CA ALA A 29 -10.68 38.57 -6.31
C ALA A 29 -10.60 39.36 -5.02
N ARG A 30 -11.76 39.63 -4.40
CA ARG A 30 -11.84 40.12 -3.02
C ARG A 30 -10.84 39.28 -2.22
N PRO A 31 -9.91 39.89 -1.45
CA PRO A 31 -9.02 39.10 -0.63
C PRO A 31 -9.94 38.29 0.28
N ARG A 32 -9.93 36.96 0.12
CA ARG A 32 -10.53 36.07 1.12
C ARG A 32 -9.87 36.49 2.42
N GLY A 33 -10.65 37.12 3.31
CA GLY A 33 -10.15 37.58 4.59
C GLY A 33 -9.35 36.44 5.19
N ARG A 34 -8.14 36.73 5.68
CA ARG A 34 -7.31 35.74 6.35
C ARG A 34 -8.16 35.16 7.48
N SER A 35 -8.75 33.99 7.25
CA SER A 35 -9.52 33.30 8.27
C SER A 35 -8.52 32.89 9.33
N GLY A 36 -8.63 33.52 10.50
CA GLY A 36 -7.86 33.11 11.67
C GLY A 36 -8.09 31.63 11.95
N GLY A 37 -7.03 30.90 12.21
CA GLY A 37 -7.05 29.46 12.39
C GLY A 37 -5.66 28.95 12.78
N VAL A 38 -5.59 27.67 13.15
CA VAL A 38 -4.31 27.04 13.53
C VAL A 38 -3.50 26.75 12.28
N LEU A 39 -2.26 27.28 12.23
CA LEU A 39 -1.26 26.89 11.23
C LEU A 39 -0.50 25.67 11.77
N HIS A 40 -0.66 24.53 11.10
CA HIS A 40 0.05 23.31 11.47
C HIS A 40 1.43 23.27 10.80
N VAL A 41 2.50 23.29 11.61
CA VAL A 41 3.85 22.93 11.16
C VAL A 41 4.08 21.48 11.57
N ASN A 42 3.89 20.56 10.62
CA ASN A 42 3.95 19.13 10.88
C ASN A 42 5.37 18.59 10.65
N VAL A 43 5.95 17.99 11.68
CA VAL A 43 7.19 17.21 11.58
C VAL A 43 6.83 15.74 11.57
N ARG A 44 7.48 14.96 10.70
CA ARG A 44 7.26 13.51 10.65
C ARG A 44 7.91 12.86 11.88
N HIS A 45 7.08 12.31 12.76
CA HIS A 45 7.54 11.42 13.83
C HIS A 45 7.86 10.03 13.27
N THR A 46 8.97 9.45 13.70
CA THR A 46 9.45 8.13 13.24
C THR A 46 9.45 7.06 14.33
N SER A 47 9.36 7.46 15.61
CA SER A 47 9.30 6.57 16.78
C SER A 47 8.51 7.22 17.92
N HIS A 48 8.12 6.42 18.92
CA HIS A 48 7.42 6.87 20.14
C HIS A 48 6.18 7.74 19.90
N PHE A 49 5.35 7.35 18.92
CA PHE A 49 4.08 8.00 18.65
C PHE A 49 2.95 6.98 18.60
N THR A 50 1.75 7.43 18.95
CA THR A 50 0.51 6.66 18.85
C THR A 50 -0.37 7.29 17.79
N VAL A 51 -0.90 6.48 16.86
CA VAL A 51 -1.85 6.94 15.87
C VAL A 51 -3.24 6.96 16.50
N VAL A 52 -3.83 8.15 16.58
CA VAL A 52 -5.16 8.36 17.14
C VAL A 52 -6.13 8.69 16.01
N GLY A 53 -7.27 8.01 15.97
CA GLY A 53 -8.33 8.29 14.99
C GLY A 53 -9.06 9.62 15.27
N ASN A 54 -9.43 10.34 14.21
CA ASN A 54 -10.19 11.59 14.34
C ASN A 54 -11.55 11.39 15.04
N HIS A 55 -12.14 10.19 14.96
CA HIS A 55 -13.38 9.86 15.68
C HIS A 55 -13.23 9.98 17.20
N LEU A 56 -12.03 9.79 17.74
CA LEU A 56 -11.72 9.95 19.16
C LEU A 56 -11.27 11.38 19.44
N ALA A 57 -10.34 11.91 18.63
CA ALA A 57 -9.77 13.24 18.83
C ALA A 57 -10.78 14.39 18.69
N GLN A 58 -11.82 14.19 17.87
CA GLN A 58 -12.86 15.18 17.59
C GLN A 58 -14.24 14.74 18.10
N HIS A 59 -14.27 13.83 19.08
CA HIS A 59 -15.51 13.28 19.60
C HIS A 59 -16.34 14.35 20.31
N GLN A 60 -17.57 14.59 19.87
CA GLN A 60 -18.40 15.69 20.36
C GLN A 60 -19.01 15.43 21.75
N GLU A 61 -19.27 14.16 22.09
CA GLU A 61 -19.94 13.80 23.34
C GLU A 61 -18.98 13.31 24.44
N LEU A 62 -17.67 13.29 24.18
CA LEU A 62 -16.68 12.94 25.20
C LEU A 62 -16.07 14.22 25.77
N SER A 63 -15.82 14.24 27.07
CA SER A 63 -15.03 15.30 27.67
C SER A 63 -13.59 15.30 27.16
N LEU A 64 -12.93 16.46 27.15
CA LEU A 64 -11.50 16.55 26.81
C LEU A 64 -10.63 15.69 27.73
N VAL A 65 -11.04 15.52 28.98
CA VAL A 65 -10.38 14.61 29.94
C VAL A 65 -10.52 13.16 29.49
N ALA A 66 -11.71 12.73 29.03
CA ALA A 66 -11.91 11.40 28.48
C ALA A 66 -11.11 11.17 27.19
N ILE A 67 -11.07 12.14 26.27
CA ILE A 67 -10.25 12.07 25.05
C ILE A 67 -8.78 11.95 25.42
N GLY A 68 -8.28 12.80 26.31
CA GLY A 68 -6.89 12.76 26.79
C GLY A 68 -6.52 11.44 27.46
N LEU A 69 -7.41 10.90 28.31
CA LEU A 69 -7.22 9.59 28.94
C LEU A 69 -7.22 8.46 27.92
N ALA A 70 -8.11 8.48 26.92
CA ALA A 70 -8.12 7.47 25.87
C ALA A 70 -6.83 7.49 25.03
N VAL A 71 -6.34 8.67 24.66
CA VAL A 71 -5.05 8.83 23.97
C VAL A 71 -3.91 8.32 24.84
N HIS A 72 -3.91 8.64 26.13
CA HIS A 72 -2.90 8.12 27.06
C HIS A 72 -2.94 6.59 27.14
N ILE A 73 -4.12 5.99 27.31
CA ILE A 73 -4.27 4.53 27.39
C ILE A 73 -3.77 3.84 26.12
N GLN A 74 -4.05 4.41 24.93
CA GLN A 74 -3.54 3.86 23.65
C GLN A 74 -2.02 3.97 23.49
N SER A 75 -1.35 4.85 24.25
CA SER A 75 0.11 4.96 24.25
C SER A 75 0.82 3.96 25.16
N LEU A 76 0.07 3.28 26.04
CA LEU A 76 0.62 2.32 26.99
C LEU A 76 0.80 0.94 26.34
N HIS A 77 1.73 0.17 26.90
CA HIS A 77 1.90 -1.24 26.56
C HIS A 77 0.80 -2.09 27.22
N ASP A 78 0.55 -3.28 26.66
CA ASP A 78 -0.40 -4.24 27.22
C ASP A 78 -0.05 -4.59 28.68
N GLY A 79 -1.05 -4.58 29.55
CA GLY A 79 -0.89 -4.87 30.98
C GLY A 79 -0.55 -3.65 31.84
N ALA A 80 -0.42 -2.46 31.26
CA ALA A 80 -0.26 -1.23 32.04
C ALA A 80 -1.44 -1.00 33.00
N LYS A 81 -1.15 -0.48 34.19
CA LYS A 81 -2.16 -0.20 35.21
C LYS A 81 -2.88 1.10 34.89
N ILE A 82 -4.19 1.04 34.69
CA ILE A 82 -5.05 2.20 34.38
C ILE A 82 -6.13 2.43 35.44
N GLY A 83 -5.83 2.06 36.68
CA GLY A 83 -6.72 2.28 37.82
C GLY A 83 -6.82 3.76 38.18
N ILE A 84 -7.96 4.17 38.76
CA ILE A 84 -8.24 5.57 39.07
C ILE A 84 -7.12 6.19 39.92
N LYS A 85 -6.70 5.51 41.00
CA LYS A 85 -5.61 5.98 41.87
C LYS A 85 -4.30 6.23 41.12
N PHE A 86 -3.94 5.31 40.23
CA PHE A 86 -2.71 5.44 39.43
C PHE A 86 -2.77 6.63 38.46
N LEU A 87 -3.94 6.89 37.88
CA LEU A 87 -4.13 8.02 36.98
C LEU A 87 -4.13 9.37 37.73
N VAL A 88 -4.69 9.42 38.95
CA VAL A 88 -4.63 10.63 39.82
C VAL A 88 -3.19 10.98 40.21
N GLU A 89 -2.35 9.97 40.45
CA GLU A 89 -0.93 10.20 40.75
C GLU A 89 -0.15 10.80 39.56
N ARG A 90 -0.64 10.59 38.33
CA ARG A 90 0.06 11.00 37.10
C ARG A 90 -0.46 12.30 36.48
N PHE A 91 -1.74 12.61 36.65
CA PHE A 91 -2.39 13.76 36.02
C PHE A 91 -2.91 14.75 37.07
N PRO A 92 -2.87 16.07 36.81
CA PRO A 92 -3.40 17.08 37.71
C PRO A 92 -4.94 17.16 37.64
N GLU A 93 -5.62 16.02 37.80
CA GLU A 93 -7.07 15.90 37.73
C GLU A 93 -7.63 15.21 38.98
N SER A 94 -8.84 15.58 39.38
CA SER A 94 -9.50 14.96 40.54
C SER A 94 -9.87 13.49 40.30
N GLU A 95 -9.89 12.70 41.37
CA GLU A 95 -10.34 11.30 41.35
C GLU A 95 -11.73 11.16 40.71
N TYR A 96 -12.64 12.10 41.04
CA TYR A 96 -13.98 12.15 40.49
C TYR A 96 -14.01 12.35 38.96
N ARG A 97 -13.21 13.29 38.44
CA ARG A 97 -13.13 13.56 36.99
C ARG A 97 -12.54 12.37 36.22
N ILE A 98 -11.50 11.74 36.77
CA ILE A 98 -10.91 10.56 36.16
C ILE A 98 -11.91 9.39 36.16
N ALA A 99 -12.64 9.19 37.26
CA ALA A 99 -13.69 8.18 37.33
C ALA A 99 -14.83 8.46 36.34
N ALA A 100 -15.26 9.71 36.21
CA ALA A 100 -16.29 10.14 35.26
C ALA A 100 -15.84 9.92 33.81
N ALA A 101 -14.64 10.35 33.47
CA ALA A 101 -14.07 10.17 32.14
C ALA A 101 -13.93 8.69 31.75
N LEU A 102 -13.53 7.81 32.69
CA LEU A 102 -13.48 6.37 32.42
C LEU A 102 -14.88 5.78 32.18
N ARG A 103 -15.93 6.28 32.86
CA ARG A 103 -17.32 5.89 32.60
C ARG A 103 -17.81 6.38 31.22
N GLU A 104 -17.44 7.59 30.81
CA GLU A 104 -17.76 8.12 29.48
C GLU A 104 -17.15 7.23 28.38
N LEU A 105 -15.87 6.84 28.54
CA LEU A 105 -15.19 5.94 27.59
C LEU A 105 -15.83 4.56 27.54
N GLU A 106 -16.29 4.03 28.67
CA GLU A 106 -17.04 2.77 28.71
C GLU A 106 -18.40 2.90 28.00
N ALA A 107 -19.15 3.97 28.28
CA ALA A 107 -20.44 4.22 27.67
C ALA A 107 -20.37 4.37 26.14
N LYS A 108 -19.26 4.92 25.64
CA LYS A 108 -19.01 5.08 24.20
C LYS A 108 -18.27 3.91 23.55
N GLY A 109 -17.99 2.84 24.31
CA GLY A 109 -17.39 1.60 23.79
C GLY A 109 -15.89 1.70 23.49
N TYR A 110 -15.21 2.75 23.96
CA TYR A 110 -13.75 2.86 23.87
C TYR A 110 -13.04 2.02 24.93
N LEU A 111 -13.74 1.70 26.03
CA LEU A 111 -13.21 0.90 27.13
C LEU A 111 -14.22 -0.19 27.52
N ARG A 112 -13.73 -1.37 27.88
CA ARG A 112 -14.55 -2.43 28.49
C ARG A 112 -13.86 -3.01 29.70
N ARG A 113 -14.56 -3.04 30.83
CA ARG A 113 -14.09 -3.68 32.07
C ARG A 113 -14.82 -5.00 32.27
N THR A 114 -14.09 -6.10 32.19
CA THR A 114 -14.61 -7.45 32.45
C THR A 114 -13.97 -8.00 33.72
N ARG A 115 -14.77 -8.60 34.60
CA ARG A 115 -14.27 -9.35 35.75
C ARG A 115 -14.09 -10.79 35.35
N GLU A 116 -12.85 -11.21 35.16
CA GLU A 116 -12.53 -12.59 34.80
C GLU A 116 -12.05 -13.36 36.03
N ARG A 117 -12.58 -14.58 36.21
CA ARG A 117 -12.06 -15.56 37.15
C ARG A 117 -10.90 -16.28 36.47
N LEU A 118 -9.70 -16.13 37.01
CA LEU A 118 -8.59 -16.97 36.55
C LEU A 118 -8.77 -18.40 37.04
N SER A 119 -8.12 -19.33 36.35
CA SER A 119 -7.99 -20.74 36.75
C SER A 119 -7.46 -20.93 38.17
N THR A 120 -6.80 -19.91 38.73
CA THR A 120 -6.30 -19.86 40.10
C THR A 120 -7.34 -19.41 41.14
N GLY A 121 -8.61 -19.26 40.76
CA GLY A 121 -9.71 -18.81 41.62
C GLY A 121 -9.70 -17.32 41.99
N ARG A 122 -8.70 -16.55 41.54
CA ARG A 122 -8.61 -15.10 41.78
C ARG A 122 -9.44 -14.34 40.73
N MET A 123 -10.25 -13.39 41.18
CA MET A 123 -10.96 -12.44 40.31
C MET A 123 -9.99 -11.33 39.88
N ILE A 124 -9.73 -11.15 38.58
CA ILE A 124 -8.99 -10.00 38.06
C ILE A 124 -9.93 -9.14 37.21
N THR A 125 -9.82 -7.83 37.38
CA THR A 125 -10.48 -6.87 36.49
C THR A 125 -9.60 -6.66 35.27
N ARG A 126 -10.00 -7.20 34.13
CA ARG A 126 -9.35 -6.94 32.85
C ARG A 126 -10.01 -5.73 32.20
N THR A 127 -9.21 -4.74 31.85
CA THR A 127 -9.68 -3.58 31.10
C THR A 127 -9.15 -3.66 29.68
N THR A 128 -10.05 -3.75 28.71
CA THR A 128 -9.74 -3.78 27.28
C THR A 128 -10.03 -2.42 26.68
N SER A 129 -9.03 -1.82 26.03
CA SER A 129 -9.17 -0.58 25.27
C SER A 129 -9.39 -0.89 23.79
N TYR A 130 -10.27 -0.15 23.12
CA TYR A 130 -10.53 -0.30 21.70
C TYR A 130 -10.12 0.97 20.94
N ASN A 131 -9.33 0.80 19.86
CA ASN A 131 -8.85 1.92 19.05
C ASN A 131 -9.96 2.58 18.22
N GLN A 132 -11.02 1.83 17.91
CA GLN A 132 -12.26 2.32 17.33
C GLN A 132 -13.39 1.72 18.15
N PRO A 133 -14.45 2.48 18.47
CA PRO A 133 -15.53 1.94 19.28
C PRO A 133 -16.15 0.76 18.52
N CYS A 134 -16.16 -0.39 19.16
CA CYS A 134 -16.77 -1.59 18.58
C CYS A 134 -18.27 -1.32 18.38
N ALA A 135 -18.70 -1.20 17.13
CA ALA A 135 -20.11 -1.21 16.76
C ALA A 135 -20.65 -2.64 16.93
N GLN A 136 -20.81 -3.11 18.18
CA GLN A 136 -21.65 -4.26 18.52
C GLN A 136 -21.82 -4.49 20.04
N SER A 137 -23.05 -4.95 20.33
CA SER A 137 -23.61 -5.55 21.56
C SER A 137 -24.44 -4.58 22.42
N ALA A 138 -25.78 -4.52 22.38
CA ALA A 138 -26.78 -5.52 21.98
C ALA A 138 -26.41 -6.96 22.41
N GLY A 139 -25.80 -7.08 23.58
CA GLY A 139 -25.80 -8.29 24.39
C GLY A 139 -26.54 -7.94 25.69
N PRO A 140 -27.27 -8.87 26.33
CA PRO A 140 -28.16 -8.53 27.42
C PRO A 140 -27.38 -7.85 28.56
N PRO A 141 -28.00 -6.87 29.26
CA PRO A 141 -27.35 -6.15 30.34
C PRO A 141 -26.89 -7.17 31.39
N VAL A 142 -25.59 -7.16 31.70
CA VAL A 142 -25.06 -7.94 32.82
C VAL A 142 -25.75 -7.42 34.09
N PRO A 143 -26.45 -8.27 34.87
CA PRO A 143 -27.15 -7.81 36.06
C PRO A 143 -26.15 -7.23 37.07
N LEU A 144 -26.42 -6.00 37.54
CA LEU A 144 -25.81 -5.52 38.77
C LEU A 144 -26.19 -6.47 39.92
N PRO A 145 -25.26 -6.84 40.82
CA PRO A 145 -25.57 -7.74 41.90
C PRO A 145 -26.45 -7.03 42.93
N ASN A 146 -27.75 -7.36 42.93
CA ASN A 146 -28.66 -7.01 44.02
C ASN A 146 -28.28 -7.84 45.26
N ARG A 147 -27.73 -7.15 46.27
CA ARG A 147 -27.74 -7.64 47.65
C ARG A 147 -29.15 -7.49 48.20
N THR A 148 -29.70 -8.60 48.70
CA THR A 148 -30.47 -8.81 49.96
C THR A 148 -31.61 -9.80 49.73
N GLY A 149 -31.63 -10.89 50.49
CA GLY A 149 -32.74 -11.84 50.53
C GLY A 149 -32.31 -13.26 50.90
N ARG A 150 -32.08 -13.47 52.19
CA ARG A 150 -31.85 -14.77 52.84
C ARG A 150 -33.19 -15.47 53.05
N THR A 151 -33.33 -16.74 52.65
CA THR A 151 -34.05 -17.79 53.40
C THR A 151 -33.64 -19.18 52.90
N ASP A 152 -33.59 -20.10 53.85
CA ASP A 152 -32.95 -21.41 53.88
C ASP A 152 -33.48 -22.51 52.93
N ARG A 153 -32.60 -23.45 52.53
CA ARG A 153 -32.63 -24.89 52.91
C ARG A 153 -31.94 -25.80 51.87
N ALA A 154 -30.91 -26.54 52.31
CA ALA A 154 -30.28 -27.72 51.69
C ALA A 154 -30.63 -28.98 52.55
N PRO A 155 -30.32 -30.27 52.23
CA PRO A 155 -29.27 -30.82 51.32
C PRO A 155 -29.54 -32.14 50.50
N ALA A 156 -28.78 -32.33 49.39
CA ALA A 156 -28.00 -33.49 48.82
C ALA A 156 -28.48 -35.00 48.86
N PRO A 157 -27.86 -36.01 48.15
CA PRO A 157 -27.23 -36.17 46.80
C PRO A 157 -27.55 -37.56 46.07
N PRO A 158 -26.67 -38.30 45.29
CA PRO A 158 -26.86 -38.80 43.89
C PRO A 158 -26.92 -40.36 43.70
N PRO A 159 -26.90 -40.91 42.45
CA PRO A 159 -25.80 -41.84 42.08
C PRO A 159 -25.35 -41.90 40.59
N VAL A 160 -24.21 -42.58 40.41
CA VAL A 160 -23.33 -42.90 39.24
C VAL A 160 -23.95 -44.01 38.34
N THR A 161 -23.55 -44.34 37.10
CA THR A 161 -22.36 -45.15 36.68
C THR A 161 -22.34 -45.36 35.14
N ALA A 162 -21.15 -45.46 34.53
CA ALA A 162 -20.86 -46.08 33.21
C ALA A 162 -20.42 -47.55 33.40
N PRO A 163 -20.36 -48.43 32.36
CA PRO A 163 -19.15 -48.58 31.53
C PRO A 163 -19.35 -49.06 30.04
N ALA A 164 -18.26 -48.99 29.24
CA ALA A 164 -18.04 -49.45 27.84
C ALA A 164 -17.70 -50.99 27.77
N PRO A 165 -17.19 -51.68 26.68
CA PRO A 165 -16.50 -51.23 25.43
C PRO A 165 -16.57 -52.14 24.14
N VAL A 166 -15.66 -51.86 23.16
CA VAL A 166 -15.05 -52.64 22.01
C VAL A 166 -15.90 -52.87 20.73
N GLU A 167 -15.42 -52.85 19.46
CA GLU A 167 -14.10 -53.11 18.84
C GLU A 167 -14.02 -52.62 17.36
N ALA A 168 -12.80 -52.34 16.86
CA ALA A 168 -12.43 -52.03 15.46
C ALA A 168 -11.99 -53.32 14.71
N PRO A 169 -11.81 -53.36 13.36
CA PRO A 169 -10.49 -52.97 12.77
C PRO A 169 -10.50 -52.50 11.28
N ALA A 170 -9.37 -51.90 10.85
CA ALA A 170 -8.90 -51.74 9.46
C ALA A 170 -7.96 -52.95 9.09
N PRO A 171 -7.34 -53.17 7.88
CA PRO A 171 -6.87 -52.21 6.85
C PRO A 171 -6.88 -52.69 5.36
N THR A 172 -6.26 -51.87 4.50
CA THR A 172 -6.04 -51.85 3.03
C THR A 172 -5.39 -53.09 2.37
N PRO A 173 -5.55 -53.30 1.03
CA PRO A 173 -4.40 -53.09 0.12
C PRO A 173 -4.71 -52.57 -1.33
N THR A 174 -3.70 -51.94 -1.94
CA THR A 174 -3.51 -51.54 -3.37
C THR A 174 -3.26 -52.78 -4.29
N PRO A 175 -3.41 -52.75 -5.64
CA PRO A 175 -2.42 -52.12 -6.56
C PRO A 175 -2.94 -51.64 -7.97
N VAL A 176 -2.02 -50.99 -8.72
CA VAL A 176 -2.14 -50.39 -10.08
C VAL A 176 -1.98 -51.47 -11.19
N PRO A 177 -2.49 -51.29 -12.43
CA PRO A 177 -1.60 -50.85 -13.55
C PRO A 177 -2.28 -50.02 -14.70
N ALA A 178 -1.50 -49.18 -15.38
CA ALA A 178 -1.72 -48.71 -16.78
C ALA A 178 -1.09 -49.75 -17.76
N PRO A 179 -1.23 -49.75 -19.11
CA PRO A 179 -1.57 -48.66 -20.06
C PRO A 179 -2.48 -49.08 -21.27
N THR A 180 -2.82 -48.16 -22.20
CA THR A 180 -3.01 -48.46 -23.65
C THR A 180 -2.93 -47.16 -24.47
N ARG A 181 -2.38 -47.29 -25.68
CA ARG A 181 -1.91 -46.27 -26.63
C ARG A 181 -2.88 -46.08 -27.83
N ALA A 182 -2.80 -44.88 -28.42
CA ALA A 182 -3.01 -44.49 -29.84
C ALA A 182 -4.47 -44.36 -30.38
N PRO A 183 -4.74 -43.55 -31.45
CA PRO A 183 -3.80 -42.97 -32.42
C PRO A 183 -3.88 -41.46 -32.67
N VAL A 184 -2.82 -41.00 -33.36
CA VAL A 184 -2.56 -39.67 -33.90
C VAL A 184 -3.33 -39.46 -35.20
N LEU A 185 -3.92 -38.27 -35.39
CA LEU A 185 -4.18 -37.68 -36.70
C LEU A 185 -3.53 -36.29 -36.75
N ALA A 186 -2.75 -36.11 -37.82
CA ALA A 186 -1.78 -35.06 -38.04
C ALA A 186 -2.39 -33.66 -38.16
N GLN A 187 -1.73 -32.66 -37.57
CA GLN A 187 -1.82 -31.27 -38.03
C GLN A 187 -0.44 -30.60 -38.01
N ARG A 188 0.07 -30.40 -39.23
CA ARG A 188 0.97 -29.37 -39.79
C ARG A 188 2.21 -28.92 -38.99
N PRO A 189 3.43 -28.95 -39.58
CA PRO A 189 4.63 -28.42 -38.92
C PRO A 189 4.50 -26.91 -38.67
N PRO A 190 4.83 -26.40 -37.47
CA PRO A 190 4.93 -24.97 -37.24
C PRO A 190 6.11 -24.44 -38.07
N ARG A 191 5.84 -23.39 -38.87
CA ARG A 191 6.88 -22.56 -39.46
C ARG A 191 7.86 -22.11 -38.36
N PRO A 192 9.17 -21.97 -38.64
CA PRO A 192 10.10 -21.38 -37.70
C PRO A 192 9.62 -19.96 -37.38
N GLN A 193 9.02 -19.81 -36.20
CA GLN A 193 8.72 -18.50 -35.67
C GLN A 193 10.05 -17.93 -35.21
N THR A 194 10.49 -16.88 -35.87
CA THR A 194 11.48 -15.95 -35.32
C THR A 194 11.09 -15.66 -33.87
N PRO A 195 12.00 -15.84 -32.88
CA PRO A 195 11.62 -15.73 -31.48
C PRO A 195 11.00 -14.34 -31.27
N PRO A 196 9.75 -14.26 -30.75
CA PRO A 196 9.25 -12.98 -30.28
C PRO A 196 10.22 -12.52 -29.20
N GLY A 197 10.75 -11.31 -29.33
CA GLY A 197 11.48 -10.68 -28.23
C GLY A 197 10.66 -10.86 -26.95
N PRO A 198 11.31 -11.13 -25.80
CA PRO A 198 10.60 -11.50 -24.58
C PRO A 198 9.49 -10.48 -24.35
N ALA A 199 8.24 -10.95 -24.29
CA ALA A 199 7.10 -10.08 -23.99
C ALA A 199 7.49 -9.19 -22.80
N PRO A 200 7.12 -7.90 -22.79
CA PRO A 200 7.66 -6.93 -21.82
C PRO A 200 7.48 -7.39 -20.36
N HIS A 201 6.41 -8.14 -20.09
CA HIS A 201 6.14 -8.82 -18.81
C HIS A 201 7.16 -9.92 -18.46
N GLY A 202 7.61 -10.71 -19.42
CA GLY A 202 8.64 -11.74 -19.24
C GLY A 202 10.01 -11.15 -18.94
N ALA A 203 10.39 -10.07 -19.63
CA ALA A 203 11.63 -9.34 -19.35
C ALA A 203 11.62 -8.70 -17.94
N ALA A 204 10.51 -8.08 -17.55
CA ALA A 204 10.31 -7.50 -16.22
C ALA A 204 10.39 -8.56 -15.10
N SER A 205 9.77 -9.73 -15.30
CA SER A 205 9.79 -10.81 -14.32
C SER A 205 11.18 -11.43 -14.17
N ALA A 206 11.91 -11.61 -15.27
CA ALA A 206 13.29 -12.09 -15.26
C ALA A 206 14.24 -11.14 -14.52
N LEU A 207 14.04 -9.83 -14.66
CA LEU A 207 14.78 -8.80 -13.93
C LEU A 207 14.56 -8.93 -12.41
N LEU A 208 13.31 -9.04 -11.97
CA LEU A 208 12.95 -9.20 -10.55
C LEU A 208 13.54 -10.48 -9.93
N LEU A 209 13.54 -11.59 -10.66
CA LEU A 209 14.19 -12.83 -10.23
C LEU A 209 15.71 -12.68 -10.11
N GLY A 210 16.31 -11.84 -10.96
CA GLY A 210 17.74 -11.54 -10.95
C GLY A 210 18.19 -10.69 -9.77
N LEU A 211 17.31 -9.90 -9.15
CA LEU A 211 17.65 -8.95 -8.06
C LEU A 211 18.31 -9.62 -6.86
N ARG A 212 17.94 -10.87 -6.54
CA ARG A 212 18.53 -11.61 -5.42
C ARG A 212 20.04 -11.83 -5.58
N ARG A 213 20.55 -11.88 -6.82
CA ARG A 213 21.99 -12.02 -7.09
C ARG A 213 22.76 -10.73 -6.81
N GLU A 214 22.13 -9.58 -7.00
CA GLU A 214 22.75 -8.28 -6.79
C GLU A 214 22.60 -7.78 -5.35
N ALA A 215 21.49 -8.11 -4.69
CA ALA A 215 21.25 -7.78 -3.29
C ALA A 215 20.58 -8.97 -2.58
N ALA A 216 21.36 -9.76 -1.85
CA ALA A 216 20.88 -10.95 -1.14
C ALA A 216 19.80 -10.64 -0.08
N VAL A 217 19.74 -9.39 0.38
CA VAL A 217 18.74 -8.88 1.33
C VAL A 217 17.34 -8.71 0.72
N LEU A 218 17.22 -8.71 -0.62
CA LEU A 218 15.95 -8.61 -1.35
C LEU A 218 15.39 -10.00 -1.62
N VAL A 219 14.78 -10.60 -0.60
CA VAL A 219 14.02 -11.85 -0.73
C VAL A 219 12.59 -11.50 -1.13
N LEU A 220 12.18 -11.89 -2.35
CA LEU A 220 10.85 -11.67 -2.90
C LEU A 220 10.11 -13.00 -3.05
N SER A 221 8.84 -13.06 -2.64
CA SER A 221 7.98 -14.20 -2.94
C SER A 221 7.50 -14.17 -4.40
N GLU A 222 6.98 -15.30 -4.89
CA GLU A 222 6.40 -15.35 -6.24
C GLU A 222 5.21 -14.39 -6.40
N SER A 223 4.42 -14.21 -5.33
CA SER A 223 3.31 -13.25 -5.29
C SER A 223 3.82 -11.81 -5.39
N ASP A 224 4.92 -11.49 -4.69
CA ASP A 224 5.54 -10.16 -4.77
C ASP A 224 6.05 -9.87 -6.17
N ILE A 225 6.73 -10.84 -6.81
CA ILE A 225 7.22 -10.71 -8.18
C ILE A 225 6.04 -10.41 -9.13
N ARG A 226 4.96 -11.20 -9.04
CA ARG A 226 3.76 -11.01 -9.87
C ARG A 226 3.14 -9.61 -9.67
N SER A 227 3.15 -9.10 -8.44
CA SER A 227 2.61 -7.77 -8.13
C SER A 227 3.49 -6.62 -8.63
N LEU A 228 4.81 -6.82 -8.69
CA LEU A 228 5.79 -5.80 -9.08
C LEU A 228 6.05 -5.78 -10.59
N THR A 229 5.85 -6.90 -11.30
CA THR A 229 6.06 -7.03 -12.75
C THR A 229 5.41 -5.90 -13.55
N PRO A 230 4.13 -5.51 -13.35
CA PRO A 230 3.52 -4.44 -14.14
C PRO A 230 4.22 -3.10 -13.97
N ALA A 231 4.66 -2.77 -12.76
CA ALA A 231 5.36 -1.52 -12.48
C ALA A 231 6.75 -1.49 -13.15
N VAL A 232 7.47 -2.62 -13.17
CA VAL A 232 8.73 -2.74 -13.91
C VAL A 232 8.51 -2.68 -15.42
N THR A 233 7.45 -3.29 -15.93
CA THR A 233 7.06 -3.18 -17.35
C THR A 233 6.88 -1.71 -17.74
N THR A 234 6.17 -0.91 -16.94
CA THR A 234 6.00 0.52 -17.20
C THR A 234 7.33 1.30 -17.22
N TRP A 235 8.31 0.90 -16.41
CA TRP A 235 9.66 1.48 -16.45
C TRP A 235 10.37 1.18 -17.78
N LEU A 236 10.30 -0.07 -18.23
CA LEU A 236 10.91 -0.50 -19.50
C LEU A 236 10.24 0.18 -20.70
N GLU A 237 8.91 0.32 -20.68
CA GLU A 237 8.15 1.02 -21.73
C GLU A 237 8.50 2.51 -21.82
N ARG A 238 8.91 3.13 -20.70
CA ARG A 238 9.41 4.52 -20.68
C ARG A 238 10.88 4.65 -21.10
N GLY A 239 11.49 3.58 -21.62
CA GLY A 239 12.85 3.58 -22.13
C GLY A 239 13.93 3.41 -21.06
N ALA A 240 13.58 3.01 -19.84
CA ALA A 240 14.59 2.69 -18.83
C ALA A 240 15.31 1.38 -19.20
N SER A 241 16.64 1.39 -19.21
CA SER A 241 17.40 0.16 -19.43
C SER A 241 17.27 -0.79 -18.23
N PRO A 242 17.28 -2.13 -18.42
CA PRO A 242 17.21 -3.09 -17.32
C PRO A 242 18.26 -2.86 -16.22
N ALA A 243 19.50 -2.51 -16.62
CA ALA A 243 20.56 -2.20 -15.67
C ALA A 243 20.28 -0.94 -14.84
N SER A 244 19.66 0.08 -15.44
CA SER A 244 19.25 1.30 -14.74
C SER A 244 18.16 1.00 -13.71
N VAL A 245 17.13 0.22 -14.10
CA VAL A 245 16.07 -0.22 -13.19
C VAL A 245 16.68 -0.95 -11.99
N THR A 246 17.54 -1.94 -12.23
CA THR A 246 18.16 -2.69 -11.13
C THR A 246 18.96 -1.80 -10.19
N ARG A 247 19.81 -0.93 -10.71
CA ARG A 247 20.61 0.01 -9.90
C ARG A 247 19.71 0.86 -9.01
N VAL A 248 18.62 1.39 -9.56
CA VAL A 248 17.67 2.20 -8.77
C VAL A 248 16.99 1.38 -7.67
N LEU A 249 16.67 0.11 -7.94
CA LEU A 249 16.07 -0.79 -6.95
C LEU A 249 17.05 -1.24 -5.86
N THR A 250 18.35 -1.28 -6.12
CA THR A 250 19.38 -1.79 -5.20
C THR A 250 20.20 -0.70 -4.49
N THR A 251 20.14 0.56 -4.91
CA THR A 251 20.89 1.68 -4.28
C THR A 251 20.34 2.03 -2.89
N ASP A 252 21.16 2.42 -1.91
CA ASP A 252 20.72 2.91 -0.58
C ASP A 252 19.63 2.07 0.12
N LEU A 253 19.85 0.76 0.22
CA LEU A 253 18.93 -0.15 0.92
C LEU A 253 19.04 0.07 2.44
N PRO A 254 17.93 0.38 3.15
CA PRO A 254 17.98 0.60 4.59
C PRO A 254 18.24 -0.70 5.37
N ALA A 255 19.15 -0.67 6.33
CA ALA A 255 19.40 -1.80 7.22
C ALA A 255 18.78 -1.56 8.61
N PRO A 256 17.93 -2.46 9.15
CA PRO A 256 17.46 -3.74 8.56
C PRO A 256 16.24 -3.59 7.62
N LEU A 257 16.20 -4.38 6.55
CA LEU A 257 15.07 -4.45 5.61
C LEU A 257 13.95 -5.37 6.15
N LYS A 258 12.86 -4.77 6.62
CA LYS A 258 11.66 -5.52 7.09
C LYS A 258 10.68 -5.86 5.97
N TYR A 259 10.57 -5.01 4.94
CA TYR A 259 9.55 -5.14 3.88
C TYR A 259 10.13 -4.83 2.49
N PRO A 260 10.86 -5.78 1.86
CA PRO A 260 11.53 -5.55 0.58
C PRO A 260 10.54 -5.22 -0.55
N ALA A 261 9.45 -5.98 -0.69
CA ALA A 261 8.46 -5.75 -1.75
C ALA A 261 7.80 -4.36 -1.69
N LYS A 262 7.49 -3.87 -0.47
CA LYS A 262 6.91 -2.52 -0.28
C LYS A 262 7.90 -1.42 -0.65
N LEU A 263 9.18 -1.61 -0.34
CA LEU A 263 10.23 -0.66 -0.73
C LEU A 263 10.36 -0.58 -2.25
N LEU A 264 10.39 -1.73 -2.93
CA LEU A 264 10.47 -1.79 -4.39
C LEU A 264 9.25 -1.15 -5.05
N ALA A 265 8.04 -1.44 -4.57
CA ALA A 265 6.82 -0.80 -5.05
C ALA A 265 6.85 0.73 -4.87
N HIS A 266 7.35 1.21 -3.73
CA HIS A 266 7.50 2.63 -3.47
C HIS A 266 8.51 3.28 -4.44
N ARG A 267 9.65 2.64 -4.71
CA ARG A 267 10.64 3.19 -5.64
C ARG A 267 10.16 3.19 -7.08
N LEU A 268 9.54 2.10 -7.53
CA LEU A 268 8.97 2.01 -8.87
C LEU A 268 7.88 3.06 -9.12
N SER A 269 7.14 3.47 -8.08
CA SER A 269 6.12 4.52 -8.21
C SER A 269 6.68 5.93 -8.08
N THR A 270 7.60 6.18 -7.15
CA THR A 270 8.10 7.55 -6.87
C THR A 270 9.23 8.00 -7.77
N GLN A 271 10.04 7.08 -8.28
CA GLN A 271 11.20 7.36 -9.12
C GLN A 271 10.95 7.05 -10.59
N LEU A 272 9.68 6.84 -10.97
CA LEU A 272 9.28 6.53 -12.34
C LEU A 272 9.75 7.63 -13.29
N PRO A 273 10.62 7.32 -14.28
CA PRO A 273 11.15 8.30 -15.20
C PRO A 273 10.02 9.04 -15.94
N ALA A 274 10.21 10.35 -16.16
CA ALA A 274 9.33 11.10 -17.05
C ALA A 274 9.37 10.45 -18.45
N PRO A 275 8.25 10.39 -19.18
CA PRO A 275 8.25 9.85 -20.53
C PRO A 275 9.20 10.69 -21.39
N VAL A 276 10.29 10.08 -21.86
CA VAL A 276 11.13 10.72 -22.86
C VAL A 276 10.32 10.75 -24.14
N PRO A 277 10.06 11.92 -24.76
CA PRO A 277 9.36 11.97 -26.03
C PRO A 277 10.13 11.09 -27.01
N ALA A 278 9.42 10.22 -27.73
CA ALA A 278 10.03 9.34 -28.72
C ALA A 278 10.96 10.18 -29.58
N ALA A 279 12.24 9.79 -29.63
CA ALA A 279 13.21 10.48 -30.46
C ALA A 279 12.59 10.60 -31.86
N ARG A 280 12.45 11.83 -32.35
CA ARG A 280 12.01 12.04 -33.73
C ARG A 280 13.01 11.26 -34.57
N VAL A 281 12.54 10.21 -35.25
CA VAL A 281 13.35 9.51 -36.23
C VAL A 281 13.64 10.57 -37.29
N CYS A 282 14.84 11.14 -37.23
CA CYS A 282 15.28 12.06 -38.25
C CYS A 282 15.32 11.25 -39.54
N PRO A 283 14.62 11.67 -40.61
CA PRO A 283 14.75 10.98 -41.88
C PRO A 283 16.24 10.88 -42.23
N PRO A 284 16.70 9.77 -42.82
CA PRO A 284 18.09 9.63 -43.20
C PRO A 284 18.52 10.85 -44.04
N PRO A 285 19.74 11.36 -43.86
CA PRO A 285 20.20 12.51 -44.63
C PRO A 285 20.08 12.19 -46.11
N VAL A 286 19.45 13.10 -46.88
CA VAL A 286 19.34 12.96 -48.33
C VAL A 286 20.76 12.84 -48.91
N PRO A 287 21.06 11.78 -49.69
CA PRO A 287 22.40 11.52 -50.17
C PRO A 287 22.89 12.65 -51.07
N LEU A 288 24.19 12.95 -51.00
CA LEU A 288 24.86 13.87 -51.91
C LEU A 288 25.22 13.09 -53.17
N GLN A 289 24.80 13.59 -54.34
CA GLN A 289 25.03 12.98 -55.64
C GLN A 289 25.48 14.08 -56.62
N ASN A 290 26.20 13.71 -57.68
CA ASN A 290 26.57 14.65 -58.73
C ASN A 290 25.53 14.63 -59.85
N CYS A 291 25.28 15.78 -60.46
CA CYS A 291 24.36 15.92 -61.58
C CYS A 291 24.90 15.22 -62.84
N ASP A 292 24.06 14.45 -63.53
CA ASP A 292 24.44 13.74 -64.75
C ASP A 292 24.86 14.69 -65.90
N ASP A 293 24.26 15.89 -65.98
CA ASP A 293 24.53 16.86 -67.06
C ASP A 293 25.67 17.86 -66.80
N CYS A 294 25.86 18.29 -65.54
CA CYS A 294 26.80 19.37 -65.19
C CYS A 294 27.79 19.03 -64.07
N ASP A 295 27.82 17.78 -63.59
CA ASP A 295 28.68 17.28 -62.51
C ASP A 295 28.62 18.08 -61.18
N ARG A 296 27.60 18.93 -61.03
CA ARG A 296 27.38 19.72 -59.82
C ARG A 296 26.86 18.85 -58.70
N ALA A 297 27.51 18.90 -57.53
CA ALA A 297 27.05 18.21 -56.33
C ALA A 297 25.72 18.78 -55.82
N PHE A 298 24.70 17.92 -55.64
CA PHE A 298 23.37 18.26 -55.14
C PHE A 298 22.81 17.15 -54.25
N ARG A 299 21.76 17.45 -53.47
CA ARG A 299 21.11 16.47 -52.59
C ARG A 299 19.76 16.07 -53.15
N ALA A 300 19.58 14.80 -53.48
CA ALA A 300 18.29 14.25 -53.92
C ALA A 300 18.11 12.80 -53.47
N PRO A 301 16.85 12.35 -53.25
CA PRO A 301 16.56 10.98 -52.82
C PRO A 301 16.85 9.94 -53.91
N GLU A 302 16.78 10.35 -55.18
CA GLU A 302 17.06 9.52 -56.35
C GLU A 302 18.15 10.20 -57.21
N PRO A 303 18.98 9.42 -57.92
CA PRO A 303 19.93 9.94 -58.91
C PRO A 303 19.22 10.74 -60.01
N GLY A 304 19.87 11.79 -60.51
CA GLY A 304 19.37 12.53 -61.67
C GLY A 304 19.97 13.93 -61.85
N SER A 305 19.29 14.76 -62.64
CA SER A 305 19.72 16.12 -62.92
C SER A 305 19.38 17.09 -61.78
N CYS A 306 20.27 18.06 -61.56
CA CYS A 306 20.09 19.14 -60.60
C CYS A 306 18.91 20.05 -60.99
N GLY A 307 18.46 20.90 -60.06
CA GLY A 307 17.29 21.77 -60.27
C GLY A 307 17.43 22.75 -61.43
N GLU A 308 18.66 23.20 -61.73
CA GLU A 308 18.95 24.09 -62.86
C GLU A 308 18.84 23.34 -64.20
N CYS A 309 19.55 22.22 -64.35
CA CYS A 309 19.46 21.40 -65.57
C CYS A 309 18.04 20.89 -65.82
N ARG A 310 17.29 20.54 -64.77
CA ARG A 310 15.87 20.16 -64.91
C ARG A 310 15.00 21.33 -65.37
N SER A 311 15.29 22.54 -64.92
CA SER A 311 14.58 23.75 -65.33
C SER A 311 14.88 24.10 -66.79
N GLU A 312 16.13 23.94 -67.22
CA GLU A 312 16.56 24.15 -68.62
C GLU A 312 15.94 23.12 -69.58
N LEU A 313 15.90 21.84 -69.18
CA LEU A 313 15.22 20.76 -69.93
C LEU A 313 13.71 20.98 -70.01
N SER A 314 13.08 21.50 -68.94
CA SER A 314 11.65 21.82 -68.95
C SER A 314 11.30 23.10 -69.72
N ALA A 315 12.26 24.00 -69.91
CA ALA A 315 12.10 25.22 -70.70
C ALA A 315 12.31 24.98 -72.20
N THR A 316 12.88 23.83 -72.58
CA THR A 316 13.11 23.42 -73.98
C THR A 316 12.09 22.39 -74.49
N ALA A 317 11.12 21.99 -73.66
CA ALA A 317 9.96 21.16 -74.02
C ALA A 317 8.72 22.03 -74.31
#